data_AF-A0A6I1G8S6-F1
#
_entry.id   AF-A0A6I1G8S6-F1
#
_cell.length_a   1.000
_cell.length_b   1.000
_cell.length_c   1.000
_cell.angle_alpha   90.00
_cell.angle_beta   90.00
_cell.angle_gamma   90.00
#
_symmetry.space_group_name_H-M   'P 1'
#
loop_
_entity.id
_entity.type
_entity.pdbx_description
1 polymer ?
#
loop_
_entity_poly.entity_id
_entity_poly.type
_entity_poly.pdbx_seq_one_letter_code
_entity_poly.pdbx_strand_id
1 'polypeptide(L)'
;MTREVVLSGVRGRTHLVYAASFLRTLTDRVSVHYLSGPDFLGAKVTSDEVLTHLPEGVRLEMCSSADELPPRGPLTYIAVGAPGLRPLAAMRRAQLFRRIDVVVVDEGLGSYGDRRTRYAAYRRQGGHAVRSAVRAAAVDLGARTLTGTRWPLYLKDRDWAVFEPVGEEFRRALGPLDPTAADPRRAVFLSQPWVDLGLSSEDRYLAHVMRLATEQADLGRRLVVRPHPAEPPERYRDFATMVEVGPAELDPEVVGAGLVIGASSTALLNLAALHGTPVHRVRAPGTEHLEARLSADQRRLLSRYLPPVSPS
;
A
#
# COMPACT_ATOMS: atom_id res chain seq x y z
N MET A 1 21.35 3.15 24.57
CA MET A 1 20.69 1.85 24.80
C MET A 1 20.28 1.30 23.43
N THR A 2 20.27 -0.01 23.20
CA THR A 2 19.76 -0.58 21.94
C THR A 2 18.28 -0.91 22.11
N ARG A 3 17.44 -0.49 21.17
CA ARG A 3 16.02 -0.79 21.09
C ARG A 3 15.79 -1.93 20.11
N GLU A 4 15.10 -2.96 20.58
CA GLU A 4 14.77 -4.12 19.78
C GLU A 4 13.43 -3.88 19.09
N VAL A 5 13.40 -4.01 17.77
CA VAL A 5 12.19 -3.83 16.96
C VAL A 5 11.88 -5.11 16.22
N VAL A 6 10.65 -5.60 16.30
CA VAL A 6 10.18 -6.72 15.48
C VAL A 6 9.29 -6.16 14.39
N LEU A 7 9.59 -6.48 13.12
CA LEU A 7 8.81 -6.05 11.96
C LEU A 7 8.14 -7.27 11.32
N SER A 8 6.83 -7.20 11.06
CA SER A 8 6.10 -8.28 10.39
C SER A 8 4.95 -7.78 9.51
N GLY A 9 4.50 -8.63 8.59
CA GLY A 9 3.36 -8.33 7.71
C GLY A 9 3.72 -7.51 6.47
N VAL A 10 5.01 -7.27 6.22
CA VAL A 10 5.50 -6.62 5.00
C VAL A 10 5.17 -7.51 3.78
N ARG A 11 4.60 -6.89 2.74
CA ARG A 11 4.17 -7.55 1.49
C ARG A 11 4.62 -6.80 0.23
N GLY A 12 5.30 -5.67 0.41
CA GLY A 12 5.77 -4.83 -0.68
C GLY A 12 6.55 -3.64 -0.15
N ARG A 13 7.25 -2.94 -1.05
CA ARG A 13 8.15 -1.82 -0.72
C ARG A 13 7.45 -0.68 0.03
N THR A 14 6.19 -0.37 -0.30
CA THR A 14 5.40 0.64 0.42
C THR A 14 5.34 0.35 1.93
N HIS A 15 5.22 -0.91 2.35
CA HIS A 15 5.19 -1.26 3.78
C HIS A 15 6.52 -0.98 4.49
N LEU A 16 7.65 -1.09 3.76
CA LEU A 16 8.96 -0.73 4.28
C LEU A 16 9.10 0.78 4.47
N VAL A 17 8.53 1.60 3.58
CA VAL A 17 8.46 3.07 3.74
C VAL A 17 7.69 3.44 5.02
N TYR A 18 6.53 2.81 5.25
CA TYR A 18 5.80 3.02 6.50
C TYR A 18 6.62 2.64 7.74
N ALA A 19 7.26 1.46 7.73
CA ALA A 19 8.09 1.03 8.85
C ALA A 19 9.29 1.97 9.08
N ALA A 20 9.97 2.37 8.00
CA ALA A 20 11.09 3.30 8.03
C ALA A 20 10.70 4.65 8.63
N SER A 21 9.51 5.18 8.27
CA SER A 21 9.01 6.44 8.81
C SER A 21 8.89 6.44 10.34
N PHE A 22 8.44 5.32 10.91
CA PHE A 22 8.38 5.15 12.36
C PHE A 22 9.79 4.99 12.95
N LEU A 23 10.62 4.14 12.34
CA LEU A 23 11.97 3.86 12.81
C LEU A 23 12.84 5.12 12.90
N ARG A 24 12.68 6.09 11.99
CA ARG A 24 13.40 7.38 12.05
C ARG A 24 13.03 8.25 13.25
N THR A 25 11.88 8.00 13.87
CA THR A 25 11.50 8.74 15.09
C THR A 25 12.18 8.20 16.35
N LEU A 26 12.84 7.04 16.25
CA LEU A 26 13.55 6.44 17.36
C LEU A 26 14.94 7.08 17.48
N THR A 27 15.26 7.58 18.67
CA THR A 27 16.56 8.21 18.98
C THR A 27 17.62 7.20 19.44
N ASP A 28 17.21 5.97 19.74
CA ASP A 28 18.08 4.89 20.20
C ASP A 28 18.81 4.21 19.03
N ARG A 29 19.86 3.43 19.33
CA ARG A 29 20.37 2.45 18.36
C ARG A 29 19.30 1.38 18.14
N VAL A 30 18.97 1.07 16.89
CA VAL A 30 17.87 0.14 16.59
C VAL A 30 18.42 -1.17 16.00
N SER A 31 17.95 -2.30 16.54
CA SER A 31 18.04 -3.61 15.88
C SER A 31 16.65 -4.05 15.43
N VAL A 32 16.48 -4.30 14.13
CA VAL A 32 15.24 -4.77 13.52
C VAL A 32 15.33 -6.26 13.25
N HIS A 33 14.39 -7.00 13.84
CA HIS A 33 14.13 -8.42 13.65
C HIS A 33 12.98 -8.56 12.66
N TYR A 34 13.31 -8.82 11.40
CA TYR A 34 12.33 -8.94 10.34
C TYR A 34 11.77 -10.36 10.28
N LEU A 35 10.52 -10.52 10.68
CA LEU A 35 9.80 -11.79 10.58
C LEU A 35 9.14 -11.89 9.20
N SER A 36 9.71 -12.75 8.36
CA SER A 36 9.21 -12.99 7.01
C SER A 36 7.78 -13.55 7.03
N GLY A 37 6.88 -12.91 6.27
CA GLY A 37 5.51 -13.39 6.07
C GLY A 37 5.38 -14.38 4.91
N PRO A 38 4.22 -15.04 4.75
CA PRO A 38 3.93 -15.81 3.54
C PRO A 38 3.83 -14.87 2.33
N ASP A 39 4.18 -15.37 1.15
CA ASP A 39 4.12 -14.63 -0.11
C ASP A 39 2.71 -14.07 -0.37
N PHE A 40 2.62 -12.87 -0.93
CA PHE A 40 1.35 -12.26 -1.33
C PHE A 40 1.34 -12.04 -2.84
N LEU A 41 0.46 -12.77 -3.55
CA LEU A 41 0.33 -12.70 -5.02
C LEU A 41 1.67 -12.88 -5.76
N GLY A 42 2.57 -13.72 -5.24
CA GLY A 42 3.87 -14.01 -5.86
C GLY A 42 4.96 -12.96 -5.65
N ALA A 43 4.66 -11.82 -5.03
CA ALA A 43 5.67 -10.81 -4.68
C ALA A 43 6.28 -11.12 -3.30
N LYS A 44 7.61 -11.25 -3.27
CA LYS A 44 8.39 -11.42 -2.03
C LYS A 44 9.35 -10.26 -1.89
N VAL A 45 9.31 -9.59 -0.75
CA VAL A 45 10.32 -8.60 -0.38
C VAL A 45 11.60 -9.35 0.01
N THR A 46 12.70 -9.10 -0.70
CA THR A 46 13.99 -9.75 -0.44
C THR A 46 14.68 -9.13 0.78
N SER A 47 15.65 -9.84 1.37
CA SER A 47 16.49 -9.29 2.44
C SER A 47 17.18 -7.99 2.03
N ASP A 48 17.64 -7.94 0.79
CA ASP A 48 18.37 -6.79 0.24
C ASP A 48 17.45 -5.59 0.05
N GLU A 49 16.20 -5.83 -0.34
CA GLU A 49 15.18 -4.78 -0.38
C GLU A 49 14.86 -4.25 1.03
N VAL A 50 14.76 -5.12 2.04
CA VAL A 50 14.58 -4.66 3.42
C VAL A 50 15.76 -3.78 3.85
N LEU A 51 17.00 -4.24 3.66
CA LEU A 51 18.20 -3.48 4.02
C LEU A 51 18.24 -2.10 3.35
N THR A 52 17.89 -2.04 2.06
CA THR A 52 17.97 -0.81 1.26
C THR A 52 16.92 0.23 1.68
N HIS A 53 15.75 -0.20 2.15
CA HIS A 53 14.64 0.71 2.47
C HIS A 53 14.55 1.08 3.95
N LEU A 54 15.27 0.38 4.83
CA LEU A 54 15.33 0.76 6.24
C LEU A 54 16.29 1.95 6.45
N PRO A 55 16.07 2.78 7.48
CA PRO A 55 16.96 3.89 7.79
C PRO A 55 18.42 3.45 8.01
N GLU A 56 19.37 4.29 7.62
CA GLU A 56 20.79 4.07 7.88
C GLU A 56 21.07 3.85 9.38
N GLY A 57 22.01 2.95 9.68
CA GLY A 57 22.40 2.63 11.06
C GLY A 57 21.48 1.63 11.78
N VAL A 58 20.39 1.19 11.14
CA VAL A 58 19.59 0.05 11.60
C VAL A 58 20.37 -1.24 11.37
N ARG A 59 20.48 -2.06 12.42
CA ARG A 59 20.94 -3.45 12.27
C ARG A 59 19.75 -4.31 11.88
N LEU A 60 19.88 -5.14 10.86
CA LEU A 60 18.83 -6.05 10.42
C LEU A 60 19.19 -7.49 10.76
N GLU A 61 18.27 -8.19 11.40
CA GLU A 61 18.29 -9.62 11.65
C GLU A 61 17.07 -10.24 10.98
N MET A 62 17.30 -11.24 10.12
CA MET A 62 16.24 -11.94 9.41
C MET A 62 15.76 -13.11 10.28
N CYS A 63 14.48 -13.13 10.63
CA CYS A 63 13.87 -14.21 11.39
C CYS A 63 12.98 -15.08 10.48
N SER A 64 13.24 -16.38 10.49
CA SER A 64 12.44 -17.37 9.77
C SER A 64 11.22 -17.83 10.56
N SER A 65 11.27 -17.67 11.88
CA SER A 65 10.23 -18.09 12.81
C SER A 65 10.06 -17.13 13.98
N ALA A 66 8.90 -17.21 14.65
CA ALA A 66 8.63 -16.41 15.85
C ALA A 66 9.50 -16.82 17.06
N ASP A 67 10.13 -17.99 17.01
CA ASP A 67 10.98 -18.52 18.08
C ASP A 67 12.42 -17.92 18.01
N GLU A 68 12.78 -17.30 16.89
CA GLU A 68 14.05 -16.57 16.70
C GLU A 68 13.97 -15.10 17.16
N LEU A 69 12.81 -14.64 17.62
CA LEU A 69 12.62 -13.25 18.06
C LEU A 69 13.43 -12.95 19.32
N PRO A 70 13.89 -11.69 19.50
CA PRO A 70 14.86 -11.33 20.52
C PRO A 70 14.32 -11.66 21.92
N PRO A 71 15.12 -12.32 22.77
CA PRO A 71 14.63 -12.82 24.03
C PRO A 71 14.39 -11.71 25.08
N ARG A 72 15.12 -10.58 25.00
CA ARG A 72 15.10 -9.52 26.05
C ARG A 72 15.45 -8.14 25.49
N GLY A 73 14.73 -7.10 25.93
CA GLY A 73 15.03 -5.69 25.62
C GLY A 73 13.77 -4.81 25.68
N PRO A 74 13.89 -3.46 25.60
CA PRO A 74 12.74 -2.62 25.27
C PRO A 74 12.28 -2.97 23.85
N LEU A 75 11.11 -3.60 23.75
CA LEU A 75 10.63 -4.21 22.52
C LEU A 75 9.52 -3.37 21.88
N THR A 76 9.72 -3.03 20.61
CA THR A 76 8.66 -2.46 19.77
C THR A 76 8.27 -3.44 18.68
N TYR A 77 6.98 -3.73 18.56
CA TYR A 77 6.45 -4.59 17.53
C TYR A 77 5.73 -3.75 16.47
N ILE A 78 6.35 -3.62 15.29
CA ILE A 78 5.76 -2.98 14.11
C ILE A 78 5.03 -4.04 13.30
N ALA A 79 3.71 -3.88 13.20
CA ALA A 79 2.85 -4.76 12.41
C ALA A 79 2.21 -3.96 11.27
N VAL A 80 2.29 -4.50 10.06
CA VAL A 80 1.57 -3.94 8.91
C VAL A 80 0.13 -4.42 8.93
N GLY A 81 -0.82 -3.48 8.95
CA GLY A 81 -2.27 -3.70 8.93
C GLY A 81 -2.84 -4.23 10.25
N ALA A 82 -2.32 -5.34 10.78
CA ALA A 82 -2.80 -5.93 12.03
C ALA A 82 -1.72 -6.72 12.79
N PRO A 83 -1.69 -6.66 14.14
CA PRO A 83 -0.75 -7.43 14.95
C PRO A 83 -0.94 -8.94 14.78
N GLY A 84 0.15 -9.66 14.49
CA GLY A 84 0.18 -11.11 14.46
C GLY A 84 0.11 -11.71 15.86
N LEU A 85 -0.85 -12.60 16.10
CA LEU A 85 -1.01 -13.24 17.42
C LEU A 85 0.15 -14.18 17.76
N ARG A 86 0.67 -14.93 16.79
CA ARG A 86 1.80 -15.86 17.00
C ARG A 86 3.10 -15.13 17.39
N PRO A 87 3.55 -14.11 16.64
CA PRO A 87 4.69 -13.28 17.03
C PRO A 87 4.48 -12.67 18.43
N LEU A 88 3.30 -12.08 18.68
CA LEU A 88 3.01 -11.45 19.96
C LEU A 88 3.06 -12.45 21.13
N ALA A 89 2.54 -13.66 20.95
CA ALA A 89 2.60 -14.71 21.96
C ALA A 89 4.03 -15.21 22.20
N ALA A 90 4.87 -15.33 21.17
CA ALA A 90 6.28 -15.70 21.31
C ALA A 90 7.05 -14.63 22.08
N MET A 91 6.87 -13.35 21.71
CA MET A 91 7.48 -12.23 22.42
C MET A 91 7.01 -12.14 23.88
N ARG A 92 5.71 -12.33 24.16
CA ARG A 92 5.19 -12.36 25.54
C ARG A 92 5.76 -13.53 26.36
N ARG A 93 5.95 -14.71 25.75
CA ARG A 93 6.60 -15.85 26.41
C ARG A 93 8.05 -15.55 26.78
N ALA A 94 8.79 -14.87 25.91
CA ALA A 94 10.18 -14.50 26.16
C ALA A 94 10.36 -13.43 27.26
N GLN A 95 9.36 -12.57 27.49
CA GLN A 95 9.45 -11.44 28.43
C GLN A 95 8.14 -11.12 29.17
N LEU A 96 7.59 -12.12 29.87
CA LEU A 96 6.29 -12.14 30.59
C LEU A 96 5.86 -10.84 31.30
N PHE A 97 6.79 -10.09 31.89
CA PHE A 97 6.48 -8.91 32.73
C PHE A 97 6.83 -7.57 32.07
N ARG A 98 7.28 -7.56 30.81
CA ARG A 98 7.70 -6.34 30.13
C ARG A 98 6.65 -5.87 29.12
N ARG A 99 6.51 -4.54 29.03
CA ARG A 99 5.62 -3.90 28.07
C ARG A 99 6.21 -4.05 26.67
N ILE A 100 5.40 -4.58 25.75
CA ILE A 100 5.66 -4.58 24.31
C ILE A 100 4.90 -3.38 23.74
N ASP A 101 5.62 -2.45 23.10
CA ASP A 101 4.98 -1.35 22.39
C ASP A 101 4.57 -1.82 21.00
N VAL A 102 3.27 -1.94 20.75
CA VAL A 102 2.75 -2.46 19.47
C VAL A 102 2.33 -1.28 18.60
N VAL A 103 3.04 -1.11 17.49
CA VAL A 103 2.82 -0.09 16.48
C VAL A 103 2.18 -0.75 15.27
N VAL A 104 1.04 -0.23 14.84
CA VAL A 104 0.39 -0.68 13.60
C VAL A 104 0.52 0.40 12.54
N VAL A 105 1.16 0.04 11.42
CA VAL A 105 1.23 0.90 10.23
C VAL A 105 0.08 0.55 9.28
N ASP A 106 -0.55 1.57 8.67
CA ASP A 106 -1.70 1.39 7.79
C ASP A 106 -1.32 1.05 6.34
N GLU A 107 -2.15 0.26 5.64
CA GLU A 107 -1.92 -0.19 4.25
C GLU A 107 -2.61 0.74 3.20
N GLY A 108 -3.11 1.91 3.63
CA GLY A 108 -3.79 2.88 2.77
C GLY A 108 -5.32 2.80 2.79
N LEU A 109 -5.98 2.96 1.63
CA LEU A 109 -7.45 3.12 1.52
C LEU A 109 -8.24 1.96 2.17
N GLY A 110 -7.67 0.75 2.18
CA GLY A 110 -8.24 -0.43 2.83
C GLY A 110 -8.35 -0.33 4.36
N SER A 111 -7.44 0.41 5.01
CA SER A 111 -7.47 0.63 6.46
C SER A 111 -8.75 1.36 6.92
N TYR A 112 -9.30 2.21 6.06
CA TYR A 112 -10.51 3.02 6.33
C TYR A 112 -11.82 2.39 5.85
N GLY A 113 -11.76 1.16 5.34
CA GLY A 113 -12.93 0.36 5.04
C GLY A 113 -13.68 -0.09 6.30
N ASP A 114 -15.01 -0.11 6.25
CA ASP A 114 -15.83 -0.78 7.27
C ASP A 114 -15.71 -2.31 7.21
N ARG A 115 -16.32 -3.03 8.17
CA ARG A 115 -16.28 -4.50 8.20
C ARG A 115 -16.82 -5.14 6.91
N ARG A 116 -17.81 -4.52 6.26
CA ARG A 116 -18.44 -5.01 5.03
C ARG A 116 -17.49 -4.91 3.84
N THR A 117 -16.78 -3.80 3.71
CA THR A 117 -15.77 -3.58 2.67
C THR A 117 -14.57 -4.51 2.83
N ARG A 118 -14.10 -4.74 4.07
CA ARG A 118 -13.02 -5.71 4.37
C ARG A 118 -13.45 -7.15 4.05
N TYR A 119 -14.66 -7.54 4.43
CA TYR A 119 -15.23 -8.83 4.05
C TYR A 119 -15.29 -9.02 2.52
N ALA A 120 -15.75 -8.00 1.80
CA ALA A 120 -15.82 -8.02 0.35
C ALA A 120 -14.43 -8.06 -0.32
N ALA A 121 -13.41 -7.46 0.29
CA ALA A 121 -12.02 -7.55 -0.17
C ALA A 121 -11.46 -8.98 0.00
N TYR A 122 -11.63 -9.59 1.17
CA TYR A 122 -11.16 -10.98 1.41
C TYR A 122 -11.85 -12.01 0.53
N ARG A 123 -13.15 -11.82 0.27
CA ARG A 123 -13.88 -12.66 -0.68
C ARG A 123 -13.34 -12.57 -2.11
N ARG A 124 -12.89 -11.39 -2.54
CA ARG A 124 -12.29 -11.18 -3.87
C ARG A 124 -10.90 -11.80 -3.98
N GLN A 125 -10.16 -11.86 -2.88
CA GLN A 125 -8.87 -12.56 -2.80
C GLN A 125 -9.01 -14.09 -2.63
N GLY A 126 -10.16 -14.67 -2.98
CA GLY A 126 -10.41 -16.12 -2.94
C GLY A 126 -10.79 -16.69 -1.57
N GLY A 127 -11.05 -15.85 -0.54
CA GLY A 127 -11.44 -16.33 0.78
C GLY A 127 -12.90 -16.79 0.86
N HIS A 128 -13.15 -18.03 1.33
CA HIS A 128 -14.51 -18.50 1.63
C HIS A 128 -15.24 -17.55 2.61
N ALA A 129 -16.55 -17.35 2.42
CA ALA A 129 -17.38 -16.36 3.13
C ALA A 129 -17.18 -16.36 4.65
N VAL A 130 -17.36 -17.51 5.32
CA VAL A 130 -17.23 -17.60 6.78
C VAL A 130 -15.81 -17.29 7.26
N ARG A 131 -14.79 -17.80 6.57
CA ARG A 131 -13.37 -17.56 6.90
C ARG A 131 -12.97 -16.09 6.69
N SER A 132 -13.53 -15.44 5.67
CA SER A 132 -13.33 -14.01 5.38
C SER A 132 -13.97 -13.11 6.45
N ALA A 133 -15.15 -13.46 6.95
CA ALA A 133 -15.82 -12.73 8.03
C ALA A 133 -15.08 -12.87 9.37
N VAL A 134 -14.66 -14.09 9.72
CA VAL A 134 -13.87 -14.37 10.92
C VAL A 134 -12.51 -13.68 10.86
N ARG A 135 -11.82 -13.73 9.71
CA ARG A 135 -10.55 -13.01 9.52
C ARG A 135 -10.74 -11.50 9.64
N ALA A 136 -11.78 -10.93 9.04
CA ALA A 136 -12.09 -9.50 9.17
C ALA A 136 -12.41 -9.09 10.61
N ALA A 137 -13.17 -9.90 11.35
CA ALA A 137 -13.50 -9.65 12.75
C ALA A 137 -12.29 -9.82 13.67
N ALA A 138 -11.47 -10.86 13.48
CA ALA A 138 -10.26 -11.10 14.26
C ALA A 138 -9.18 -10.04 13.99
N VAL A 139 -9.03 -9.59 12.74
CA VAL A 139 -8.14 -8.48 12.37
C VAL A 139 -8.63 -7.17 12.96
N ASP A 140 -9.93 -6.85 12.85
CA ASP A 140 -10.51 -5.63 13.41
C ASP A 140 -10.45 -5.62 14.95
N LEU A 141 -10.69 -6.75 15.61
CA LEU A 141 -10.59 -6.87 17.06
C LEU A 141 -9.12 -6.80 17.51
N GLY A 142 -8.22 -7.57 16.89
CA GLY A 142 -6.79 -7.57 17.20
C GLY A 142 -6.15 -6.20 16.97
N ALA A 143 -6.49 -5.51 15.87
CA ALA A 143 -6.01 -4.16 15.59
C ALA A 143 -6.61 -3.09 16.52
N ARG A 144 -7.66 -3.38 17.28
CA ARG A 144 -8.22 -2.47 18.29
C ARG A 144 -7.70 -2.76 19.69
N THR A 145 -7.50 -4.02 20.05
CA THR A 145 -7.17 -4.42 21.42
C THR A 145 -5.68 -4.61 21.65
N LEU A 146 -4.91 -4.89 20.60
CA LEU A 146 -3.48 -5.18 20.70
C LEU A 146 -2.60 -4.02 20.24
N THR A 147 -3.18 -3.02 19.57
CA THR A 147 -2.46 -1.86 19.07
C THR A 147 -2.28 -0.83 20.18
N GLY A 148 -1.02 -0.50 20.51
CA GLY A 148 -0.70 0.62 21.39
C GLY A 148 -0.69 1.93 20.62
N THR A 149 0.03 1.94 19.49
CA THR A 149 0.25 3.12 18.66
C THR A 149 -0.23 2.84 17.23
N ARG A 150 -1.04 3.74 16.66
CA ARG A 150 -1.34 3.73 15.23
C ARG A 150 -0.43 4.70 14.50
N TRP A 151 0.07 4.26 13.35
CA TRP A 151 0.98 5.03 12.50
C TRP A 151 0.38 5.13 11.08
N PRO A 152 -0.66 5.98 10.90
CA PRO A 152 -1.40 6.09 9.66
C PRO A 152 -0.72 7.02 8.65
N LEU A 153 -0.99 6.86 7.35
CA LEU A 153 -0.68 7.93 6.38
C LEU A 153 -1.68 9.09 6.44
N TYR A 154 -2.97 8.81 6.70
CA TYR A 154 -4.01 9.84 6.74
C TYR A 154 -4.64 9.96 8.13
N LEU A 155 -4.64 11.18 8.67
CA LEU A 155 -5.17 11.51 9.98
C LEU A 155 -6.65 11.88 9.89
N LYS A 156 -7.53 10.92 10.17
CA LYS A 156 -9.00 11.11 10.11
C LYS A 156 -9.48 12.26 11.01
N ASP A 157 -8.90 12.41 12.19
CA ASP A 157 -9.21 13.45 13.18
C ASP A 157 -8.73 14.85 12.75
N ARG A 158 -7.89 14.93 11.71
CA ARG A 158 -7.37 16.19 11.14
C ARG A 158 -7.79 16.35 9.69
N ASP A 159 -9.06 16.12 9.41
CA ASP A 159 -9.64 16.22 8.06
C ASP A 159 -8.83 15.46 6.99
N TRP A 160 -8.44 14.24 7.33
CA TRP A 160 -7.67 13.36 6.44
C TRP A 160 -6.32 13.93 6.00
N ALA A 161 -5.74 14.86 6.76
CA ALA A 161 -4.41 15.39 6.49
C ALA A 161 -3.35 14.26 6.39
N VAL A 162 -2.39 14.44 5.49
CA VAL A 162 -1.20 13.59 5.42
C VAL A 162 -0.44 13.69 6.75
N PHE A 163 -0.10 12.54 7.33
CA PHE A 163 0.76 12.48 8.50
C PHE A 163 2.21 12.65 8.06
N GLU A 164 2.79 13.83 8.33
CA GLU A 164 4.03 14.20 7.66
C GLU A 164 5.25 13.32 7.89
N PRO A 165 5.47 12.69 9.07
CA PRO A 165 6.57 11.74 9.20
C PRO A 165 6.50 10.60 8.17
N VAL A 166 5.29 10.15 7.81
CA VAL A 166 5.09 9.15 6.76
C VAL A 166 5.28 9.78 5.38
N GLY A 167 4.68 10.95 5.12
CA GLY A 167 4.79 11.65 3.84
C GLY A 167 6.23 12.00 3.45
N GLU A 168 7.03 12.45 4.42
CA GLU A 168 8.46 12.69 4.26
C GLU A 168 9.23 11.42 3.88
N GLU A 169 8.88 10.26 4.46
CA GLU A 169 9.55 9.02 4.11
C GLU A 169 9.22 8.55 2.69
N PHE A 170 7.99 8.76 2.23
CA PHE A 170 7.65 8.54 0.81
C PHE A 170 8.47 9.41 -0.12
N ARG A 171 8.58 10.71 0.18
CA ARG A 171 9.42 11.64 -0.60
C ARG A 171 10.89 11.25 -0.56
N ARG A 172 11.38 10.76 0.57
CA ARG A 172 12.76 10.27 0.71
C ARG A 172 13.00 8.99 -0.08
N ALA A 173 12.08 8.04 -0.02
CA ALA A 173 12.18 6.76 -0.73
C ALA A 173 12.10 6.93 -2.26
N LEU A 174 11.30 7.90 -2.73
CA LEU A 174 11.26 8.28 -4.15
C LEU A 174 12.60 8.90 -4.60
N GLY A 175 13.26 9.64 -3.72
CA GLY A 175 14.48 10.39 -4.05
C GLY A 175 14.19 11.68 -4.85
N PRO A 176 15.23 12.37 -5.32
CA PRO A 176 15.07 13.56 -6.15
C PRO A 176 14.44 13.16 -7.50
N LEU A 177 13.40 13.88 -7.90
CA LEU A 177 12.86 13.76 -9.25
C LEU A 177 13.85 14.36 -10.25
N ASP A 178 14.28 13.55 -11.21
CA ASP A 178 15.01 14.06 -12.36
C ASP A 178 14.07 14.94 -13.19
N PRO A 179 14.35 16.26 -13.36
CA PRO A 179 13.51 17.13 -14.17
C PRO A 179 13.37 16.67 -15.62
N THR A 180 14.31 15.86 -16.12
CA THR A 180 14.27 15.29 -17.47
C THR A 180 13.38 14.04 -17.56
N ALA A 181 13.10 13.38 -16.44
CA ALA A 181 12.16 12.25 -16.37
C ALA A 181 10.69 12.72 -16.32
N ALA A 182 10.44 13.96 -15.91
CA ALA A 182 9.11 14.54 -15.92
C ALA A 182 8.64 14.82 -17.35
N ASP A 183 7.53 14.20 -17.76
CA ASP A 183 6.95 14.35 -19.11
C ASP A 183 5.50 14.85 -19.00
N PRO A 184 5.24 16.16 -19.21
CA PRO A 184 3.89 16.72 -19.11
C PRO A 184 2.95 16.19 -20.21
N ARG A 185 3.49 15.59 -21.27
CA ARG A 185 2.70 14.94 -22.34
C ARG A 185 2.41 13.47 -22.03
N ARG A 186 2.93 12.92 -20.93
CA ARG A 186 2.65 11.54 -20.53
C ARG A 186 1.39 11.46 -19.67
N ALA A 187 0.49 10.57 -20.07
CA ALA A 187 -0.61 10.12 -19.23
C ALA A 187 -0.37 8.66 -18.84
N VAL A 188 -0.23 8.37 -17.54
CA VAL A 188 -0.02 7.00 -17.06
C VAL A 188 -1.36 6.40 -16.61
N PHE A 189 -1.79 5.29 -17.22
CA PHE A 189 -2.94 4.53 -16.74
C PHE A 189 -2.50 3.45 -15.76
N LEU A 190 -2.92 3.57 -14.50
CA LEU A 190 -2.75 2.53 -13.48
C LEU A 190 -3.85 1.48 -13.64
N SER A 191 -3.53 0.36 -14.28
CA SER A 191 -4.51 -0.70 -14.45
C SER A 191 -4.84 -1.38 -13.12
N GLN A 192 -5.90 -2.18 -13.13
CA GLN A 192 -6.37 -2.94 -11.99
C GLN A 192 -6.72 -4.35 -12.50
N PRO A 193 -6.55 -5.40 -11.67
CA PRO A 193 -6.72 -6.79 -12.10
C PRO A 193 -8.22 -7.18 -12.18
N TRP A 194 -9.06 -6.33 -12.77
CA TRP A 194 -10.51 -6.54 -12.82
C TRP A 194 -10.90 -7.71 -13.70
N VAL A 195 -10.13 -8.00 -14.74
CA VAL A 195 -10.33 -9.18 -15.58
C VAL A 195 -10.07 -10.45 -14.76
N ASP A 196 -8.92 -10.52 -14.08
CA ASP A 196 -8.53 -11.68 -13.26
C ASP A 196 -9.43 -11.86 -12.03
N LEU A 197 -10.02 -10.78 -11.53
CA LEU A 197 -11.02 -10.81 -10.45
C LEU A 197 -12.45 -11.12 -10.95
N GLY A 198 -12.66 -11.32 -12.26
CA GLY A 198 -13.97 -11.62 -12.86
C GLY A 198 -14.97 -10.47 -12.79
N LEU A 199 -14.49 -9.23 -12.71
CA LEU A 199 -15.32 -8.01 -12.61
C LEU A 199 -15.58 -7.35 -13.96
N SER A 200 -14.74 -7.61 -14.96
CA SER A 200 -14.93 -7.20 -16.36
C SER A 200 -14.43 -8.31 -17.29
N SER A 201 -14.96 -8.38 -18.50
CA SER A 201 -14.32 -9.15 -19.57
C SER A 201 -13.06 -8.42 -20.06
N GLU A 202 -12.12 -9.18 -20.64
CA GLU A 202 -10.89 -8.65 -21.22
C GLU A 202 -11.18 -7.66 -22.34
N ASP A 203 -11.99 -8.05 -23.34
CA ASP A 203 -12.37 -7.18 -24.47
C ASP A 203 -12.94 -5.84 -24.02
N ARG A 204 -13.84 -5.86 -23.03
CA ARG A 204 -14.48 -4.65 -22.51
C ARG A 204 -13.48 -3.75 -21.80
N TYR A 205 -12.50 -4.36 -21.11
CA TYR A 205 -11.48 -3.62 -20.40
C TYR A 205 -10.46 -3.01 -21.37
N LEU A 206 -9.98 -3.76 -22.34
CA LEU A 206 -9.07 -3.26 -23.38
C LEU A 206 -9.74 -2.17 -24.24
N ALA A 207 -11.02 -2.33 -24.58
CA ALA A 207 -11.79 -1.27 -25.24
C ALA A 207 -11.87 0.01 -24.40
N HIS A 208 -11.93 -0.09 -23.07
CA HIS A 208 -11.87 1.07 -22.18
C HIS A 208 -10.49 1.72 -22.19
N VAL A 209 -9.40 0.95 -22.12
CA VAL A 209 -8.03 1.48 -22.22
C VAL A 209 -7.80 2.17 -23.57
N MET A 210 -8.32 1.61 -24.67
CA MET A 210 -8.24 2.22 -25.99
C MET A 210 -8.98 3.56 -26.09
N ARG A 211 -10.16 3.67 -25.46
CA ARG A 211 -10.88 4.95 -25.39
C ARG A 211 -10.07 6.00 -24.64
N LEU A 212 -9.52 5.64 -23.47
CA LEU A 212 -8.65 6.53 -22.72
C LEU A 212 -7.42 6.96 -23.54
N ALA A 213 -6.82 6.04 -24.31
CA ALA A 213 -5.68 6.35 -25.16
C ALA A 213 -6.05 7.38 -26.24
N THR A 214 -7.21 7.20 -26.87
CA THR A 214 -7.75 8.11 -27.89
C THR A 214 -8.03 9.49 -27.30
N GLU A 215 -8.75 9.55 -26.17
CA GLU A 215 -9.05 10.79 -25.45
C GLU A 215 -7.79 11.55 -25.05
N GLN A 216 -6.76 10.85 -24.58
CA GLN A 216 -5.49 11.49 -24.24
C GLN A 216 -4.73 11.96 -25.48
N ALA A 217 -4.76 11.21 -26.57
CA ALA A 217 -4.16 11.63 -27.84
C ALA A 217 -4.79 12.92 -28.39
N ASP A 218 -6.12 13.03 -28.32
CA ASP A 218 -6.87 14.24 -28.71
C ASP A 218 -6.48 15.46 -27.85
N LEU A 219 -6.06 15.23 -26.61
CA LEU A 219 -5.53 16.24 -25.69
C LEU A 219 -4.01 16.47 -25.83
N GLY A 220 -3.37 15.88 -26.84
CA GLY A 220 -1.93 16.01 -27.10
C GLY A 220 -1.04 15.23 -26.11
N ARG A 221 -1.61 14.26 -25.39
CA ARG A 221 -0.88 13.38 -24.46
C ARG A 221 -0.73 11.96 -25.02
N ARG A 222 0.34 11.29 -24.62
CA ARG A 222 0.58 9.87 -24.89
C ARG A 222 0.19 9.04 -23.67
N LEU A 223 -0.77 8.14 -23.84
CA LEU A 223 -1.10 7.16 -22.81
C LEU A 223 -0.03 6.07 -22.73
N VAL A 224 0.40 5.76 -21.52
CA VAL A 224 1.25 4.61 -21.19
C VAL A 224 0.53 3.81 -20.10
N VAL A 225 0.42 2.50 -20.28
CA VAL A 225 -0.20 1.61 -19.30
C VAL A 225 0.85 1.16 -18.30
N ARG A 226 0.55 1.26 -17.01
CA ARG A 226 1.28 0.57 -15.96
C ARG A 226 0.44 -0.61 -15.48
N PRO A 227 0.77 -1.85 -15.90
CA PRO A 227 0.07 -3.04 -15.47
C PRO A 227 0.07 -3.18 -13.95
N HIS A 228 -1.03 -3.61 -13.35
CA HIS A 228 -1.03 -4.03 -11.96
C HIS A 228 -0.14 -5.27 -11.82
N PRO A 229 0.66 -5.43 -10.74
CA PRO A 229 1.57 -6.57 -10.57
C PRO A 229 0.95 -7.98 -10.63
N ALA A 230 -0.38 -8.07 -10.59
CA ALA A 230 -1.13 -9.31 -10.64
C ALA A 230 -1.68 -9.61 -12.04
N GLU A 231 -1.46 -8.71 -13.00
CA GLU A 231 -1.89 -8.86 -14.39
C GLU A 231 -0.72 -9.32 -15.26
N PRO A 232 -0.95 -10.20 -16.26
CA PRO A 232 0.06 -10.53 -17.24
C PRO A 232 0.38 -9.28 -18.10
N PRO A 233 1.64 -8.84 -18.21
CA PRO A 233 2.02 -7.68 -19.02
C PRO A 233 1.57 -7.79 -20.49
N GLU A 234 1.51 -9.01 -21.02
CA GLU A 234 1.15 -9.32 -22.40
C GLU A 234 -0.28 -8.91 -22.75
N ARG A 235 -1.16 -8.75 -21.76
CA ARG A 235 -2.53 -8.22 -21.94
C ARG A 235 -2.53 -6.84 -22.61
N TYR A 236 -1.47 -6.06 -22.40
CA TYR A 236 -1.35 -4.69 -22.88
C TYR A 236 -0.36 -4.55 -24.03
N ARG A 237 -0.07 -5.63 -24.78
CA ARG A 237 0.91 -5.65 -25.88
C ARG A 237 0.69 -4.59 -26.96
N ASP A 238 -0.56 -4.14 -27.14
CA ASP A 238 -0.94 -3.15 -28.15
C ASP A 238 -0.82 -1.69 -27.63
N PHE A 239 -0.31 -1.51 -26.41
CA PHE A 239 -0.10 -0.21 -25.76
C PHE A 239 1.37 -0.04 -25.38
N ALA A 240 1.81 1.22 -25.24
CA ALA A 240 3.05 1.50 -24.52
C ALA A 240 2.88 1.07 -23.05
N THR A 241 3.80 0.26 -22.53
CA THR A 241 3.74 -0.25 -21.16
C THR A 241 4.96 0.14 -20.34
N MET A 242 4.75 0.42 -19.06
CA MET A 242 5.83 0.56 -18.07
C MET A 242 6.13 -0.81 -17.48
N VAL A 243 7.40 -1.21 -17.51
CA VAL A 243 7.87 -2.53 -17.06
C VAL A 243 8.39 -2.50 -15.60
N GLU A 244 8.46 -1.32 -14.99
CA GLU A 244 9.07 -1.18 -13.66
C GLU A 244 8.31 -1.91 -12.53
N VAL A 245 9.11 -2.60 -11.72
CA VAL A 245 8.70 -3.44 -10.60
C VAL A 245 8.72 -2.62 -9.32
N GLY A 246 7.60 -1.96 -9.01
CA GLY A 246 7.47 -1.20 -7.77
C GLY A 246 6.08 -0.56 -7.59
N PRO A 247 5.79 0.00 -6.39
CA PRO A 247 4.62 0.83 -6.18
C PRO A 247 4.63 2.07 -7.06
N ALA A 248 3.46 2.51 -7.53
CA ALA A 248 3.35 3.65 -8.45
C ALA A 248 3.79 4.97 -7.82
N GLU A 249 3.50 5.13 -6.53
CA GLU A 249 3.90 6.28 -5.72
C GLU A 249 5.39 6.33 -5.38
N LEU A 250 6.18 5.34 -5.78
CA LEU A 250 7.65 5.32 -5.62
C LEU A 250 8.39 5.27 -6.96
N ASP A 251 7.70 5.53 -8.07
CA ASP A 251 8.28 5.55 -9.41
C ASP A 251 8.35 7.01 -9.92
N PRO A 252 9.56 7.55 -10.15
CA PRO A 252 9.75 8.91 -10.64
C PRO A 252 9.04 9.20 -11.97
N GLU A 253 8.93 8.23 -12.88
CA GLU A 253 8.27 8.40 -14.17
C GLU A 253 6.74 8.50 -14.04
N VAL A 254 6.16 7.91 -13.00
CA VAL A 254 4.73 8.07 -12.69
C VAL A 254 4.46 9.33 -11.90
N VAL A 255 5.28 9.62 -10.90
CA VAL A 255 5.15 10.84 -10.09
C VAL A 255 5.33 12.09 -10.97
N GLY A 256 6.28 12.06 -11.91
CA GLY A 256 6.57 13.13 -12.86
C GLY A 256 5.68 13.15 -14.11
N ALA A 257 4.67 12.28 -14.20
CA ALA A 257 3.76 12.27 -15.34
C ALA A 257 2.85 13.51 -15.34
N GLY A 258 2.51 14.02 -16.53
CA GLY A 258 1.55 15.12 -16.68
C GLY A 258 0.13 14.78 -16.24
N LEU A 259 -0.22 13.48 -16.22
CA LEU A 259 -1.48 12.98 -15.70
C LEU A 259 -1.35 11.51 -15.28
N VAL A 260 -1.96 11.12 -14.17
CA VAL A 260 -2.16 9.72 -13.80
C VAL A 260 -3.64 9.37 -13.78
N ILE A 261 -4.02 8.38 -14.55
CA ILE A 261 -5.40 7.92 -14.73
C ILE A 261 -5.57 6.60 -13.99
N GLY A 262 -6.62 6.45 -13.21
CA GLY A 262 -6.89 5.18 -12.54
C GLY A 262 -8.19 5.16 -11.77
N ALA A 263 -8.51 4.00 -11.20
CA ALA A 263 -9.63 3.87 -10.29
C ALA A 263 -9.28 4.23 -8.84
N SER A 264 -10.31 4.22 -7.99
CA SER A 264 -10.21 4.40 -6.54
C SER A 264 -9.27 3.37 -5.92
N SER A 265 -8.04 3.78 -5.69
CA SER A 265 -6.97 2.93 -5.19
C SER A 265 -6.06 3.72 -4.25
N THR A 266 -5.32 3.01 -3.39
CA THR A 266 -4.29 3.63 -2.55
C THR A 266 -3.23 4.33 -3.39
N ALA A 267 -2.81 3.74 -4.50
CA ALA A 267 -1.79 4.32 -5.38
C ALA A 267 -2.21 5.68 -5.96
N LEU A 268 -3.41 5.76 -6.56
CA LEU A 268 -3.92 7.02 -7.12
C LEU A 268 -4.09 8.09 -6.04
N LEU A 269 -4.58 7.70 -4.86
CA LEU A 269 -4.71 8.58 -3.70
C LEU A 269 -3.36 9.14 -3.25
N ASN A 270 -2.35 8.27 -3.10
CA ASN A 270 -1.02 8.63 -2.64
C ASN A 270 -0.30 9.55 -3.64
N LEU A 271 -0.42 9.28 -4.95
CA LEU A 271 0.15 10.15 -5.99
C LEU A 271 -0.37 11.59 -5.90
N ALA A 272 -1.67 11.76 -5.72
CA ALA A 272 -2.27 13.07 -5.54
C ALA A 272 -1.88 13.71 -4.20
N ALA A 273 -1.98 12.97 -3.08
CA ALA A 273 -1.83 13.51 -1.74
C ALA A 273 -0.38 13.81 -1.34
N LEU A 274 0.57 12.95 -1.74
CA LEU A 274 1.98 13.04 -1.34
C LEU A 274 2.82 13.86 -2.31
N HIS A 275 2.53 13.72 -3.60
CA HIS A 275 3.36 14.27 -4.66
C HIS A 275 2.68 15.40 -5.44
N GLY A 276 1.38 15.63 -5.22
CA GLY A 276 0.62 16.61 -5.99
C GLY A 276 0.49 16.24 -7.47
N THR A 277 0.74 14.97 -7.84
CA THR A 277 0.65 14.50 -9.21
C THR A 277 -0.78 14.71 -9.72
N PRO A 278 -0.98 15.33 -10.90
CA PRO A 278 -2.31 15.47 -11.48
C PRO A 278 -2.94 14.10 -11.71
N VAL A 279 -4.17 13.91 -11.24
CA VAL A 279 -4.87 12.63 -11.34
C VAL A 279 -6.22 12.75 -12.04
N HIS A 280 -6.60 11.72 -12.78
CA HIS A 280 -7.95 11.55 -13.33
C HIS A 280 -8.54 10.24 -12.82
N ARG A 281 -9.61 10.36 -12.02
CA ARG A 281 -10.28 9.23 -11.42
C ARG A 281 -11.34 8.68 -12.37
N VAL A 282 -11.09 7.50 -12.93
CA VAL A 282 -11.99 6.81 -13.85
C VAL A 282 -12.63 5.61 -13.18
N ARG A 283 -13.84 5.31 -13.62
CA ARG A 283 -14.52 4.07 -13.30
C ARG A 283 -14.47 3.20 -14.53
N ALA A 284 -13.93 1.99 -14.45
CA ALA A 284 -14.01 1.08 -15.59
C ALA A 284 -15.38 0.40 -15.68
N PRO A 285 -15.82 0.01 -16.89
CA PRO A 285 -17.08 -0.66 -17.08
C PRO A 285 -17.21 -1.95 -16.23
N GLY A 286 -18.35 -2.16 -15.57
CA GLY A 286 -18.60 -3.33 -14.71
C GLY A 286 -18.14 -3.15 -13.25
N THR A 287 -17.44 -2.06 -12.94
CA THR A 287 -16.92 -1.78 -11.59
C THR A 287 -17.78 -0.78 -10.80
N GLU A 288 -18.97 -0.43 -11.30
CA GLU A 288 -19.83 0.62 -10.72
C GLU A 288 -20.25 0.33 -9.28
N HIS A 289 -20.47 -0.95 -9.01
CA HIS A 289 -20.80 -1.43 -7.68
C HIS A 289 -19.64 -1.25 -6.67
N LEU A 290 -18.39 -1.11 -7.11
CA LEU A 290 -17.24 -0.88 -6.22
C LEU A 290 -17.27 0.53 -5.64
N GLU A 291 -17.51 1.54 -6.48
CA GLU A 291 -17.68 2.93 -6.07
C GLU A 291 -18.87 3.09 -5.12
N ALA A 292 -20.00 2.47 -5.46
CA ALA A 292 -21.21 2.51 -4.64
C ALA A 292 -21.04 1.85 -3.26
N ARG A 293 -20.07 0.96 -3.10
CA ARG A 293 -19.80 0.21 -1.85
C ARG A 293 -18.70 0.82 -0.99
N LEU A 294 -18.11 1.95 -1.39
CA LEU A 294 -17.11 2.65 -0.56
C LEU A 294 -17.74 3.10 0.76
N SER A 295 -17.02 2.86 1.87
CA SER A 295 -17.42 3.33 3.19
C SER A 295 -17.50 4.87 3.21
N ALA A 296 -18.20 5.44 4.19
CA ALA A 296 -18.26 6.91 4.33
C ALA A 296 -16.87 7.52 4.56
N ASP A 297 -16.01 6.82 5.29
CA ASP A 297 -14.63 7.23 5.55
C ASP A 297 -13.77 7.16 4.27
N GLN A 298 -13.87 6.08 3.50
CA GLN A 298 -13.19 5.97 2.21
C GLN A 298 -13.64 7.07 1.24
N ARG A 299 -14.94 7.35 1.17
CA ARG A 299 -15.46 8.42 0.30
C ARG A 299 -14.93 9.79 0.70
N ARG A 300 -14.93 10.12 2.00
CA ARG A 300 -14.39 11.40 2.51
C ARG A 300 -12.90 11.55 2.23
N LEU A 301 -12.11 10.50 2.49
CA LEU A 301 -10.69 10.49 2.19
C LEU A 301 -10.43 10.69 0.69
N LEU A 302 -11.13 9.95 -0.17
CA LEU A 302 -10.97 10.09 -1.62
C LEU A 302 -11.39 11.48 -2.10
N SER A 303 -12.50 12.04 -1.62
CA SER A 303 -12.95 13.38 -2.01
C SER A 303 -12.03 14.51 -1.55
N ARG A 304 -11.19 14.27 -0.53
CA ARG A 304 -10.23 15.27 -0.04
C ARG A 304 -9.09 15.53 -1.01
N TYR A 305 -8.70 14.53 -1.80
CA TYR A 305 -7.50 14.57 -2.64
C TYR A 305 -7.75 14.24 -4.12
N LEU A 306 -8.81 13.50 -4.43
CA LEU A 306 -9.10 13.05 -5.79
C LEU A 306 -10.29 13.80 -6.39
N PRO A 307 -10.28 14.07 -7.71
CA PRO A 307 -11.43 14.61 -8.38
C PRO A 307 -12.61 13.63 -8.34
N PRO A 308 -13.84 14.12 -8.64
CA PRO A 308 -14.99 13.26 -8.84
C PRO A 308 -14.69 12.15 -9.86
N VAL A 309 -15.27 10.97 -9.64
CA VAL A 309 -15.12 9.86 -10.57
C VAL A 309 -15.83 10.19 -11.88
N SER A 310 -15.10 10.11 -12.99
CA SER A 310 -15.69 10.29 -14.32
C SER A 310 -16.35 8.99 -14.78
N PRO A 311 -17.53 9.06 -15.42
CA PRO A 311 -18.13 7.90 -16.07
C PRO A 311 -17.23 7.38 -17.19
N SER A 312 -17.33 6.08 -17.47
CA SER A 312 -16.57 5.34 -18.50
C SER A 312 -17.09 5.55 -19.91
#